data_AF-A0A5N6SQ37-F1
#
_entry.id   AF-A0A5N6SQ37-F1
#
_cell.length_a   1.000
_cell.length_b   1.000
_cell.length_c   1.000
_cell.angle_alpha   90.00
_cell.angle_beta   90.00
_cell.angle_gamma   90.00
#
_symmetry.space_group_name_H-M   'P 1'
#
loop_
_entity.id
_entity.type
_entity.pdbx_description
1 polymer ?
#
loop_
_entity_poly.entity_id
_entity_poly.type
_entity_poly.pdbx_seq_one_letter_code
_entity_poly.pdbx_strand_id
1 'polypeptide(L)'
;MCPHDIQTCLQIPVPLSMKDLVHAPPVCLPTRGDHEAIEILEEFGKALIQSEDEITQAQNLAAGLSDIVVILERPLHRRNHKFDVSFEDFVKSSKTLLAVDELIRFATKGARSIQTVTVLDAFSYRPDKNATEQDKQFILRCHRDAYCDEWLKEIELPEENYQLVRKEISIVNGHPTVVLQSFHPSCAVNNADCRPEYRALLMYHFVAAFSELTNQFSLPEAAEEIRKLCLKKGGRKEEDIGKYEPWQIASLISRVLEKPYEGLIDVQFVGFADETPSESRSKQVQAFHALYGSLKRLFGNAHSFGGLAIAKTVLFLWKRHFEEDPLYHHIMSWLILRGNEQKDWFACETYLVSDERNIEEKSSHLQLSTPSTIREILTFEDELLILLYQASTTRIRGEYHADDCRARIINAYKEHNDLARRYLGELSMSDVNHAMHIRTLLISCEVSLSTISDRTFIPGKEVYLDAMRCLTELARGIDSTLLR
;
A
#
# COMPACT_ATOMS: atom_id res chain seq x y z
N MET A 1 26.94 -2.87 -7.29
CA MET A 1 26.25 -3.79 -6.35
C MET A 1 25.55 -2.93 -5.32
N CYS A 2 24.23 -2.74 -5.44
CA CYS A 2 23.45 -2.00 -4.43
C CYS A 2 22.79 -3.03 -3.51
N PRO A 3 22.89 -2.90 -2.18
CA PRO A 3 22.07 -3.68 -1.28
C PRO A 3 20.62 -3.27 -1.53
N HIS A 4 19.71 -4.24 -1.57
CA HIS A 4 18.28 -4.00 -1.60
C HIS A 4 17.89 -3.31 -0.28
N ASP A 5 18.03 -1.98 -0.23
CA ASP A 5 17.34 -1.15 0.75
C ASP A 5 15.86 -1.50 0.62
N ILE A 6 15.29 -2.04 1.70
CA ILE A 6 13.91 -2.47 1.76
C ILE A 6 13.04 -1.24 1.50
N GLN A 7 12.61 -1.06 0.24
CA GLN A 7 11.81 0.09 -0.18
C GLN A 7 10.40 0.06 0.43
N THR A 8 9.92 -1.11 0.85
CA THR A 8 8.63 -1.27 1.52
C THR A 8 8.71 -2.45 2.48
N CYS A 9 7.98 -2.39 3.58
CA CYS A 9 7.67 -3.55 4.41
C CYS A 9 6.15 -3.65 4.55
N LEU A 10 5.61 -4.85 4.48
CA LEU A 10 4.19 -5.13 4.36
C LEU A 10 3.53 -4.23 3.30
N GLN A 11 4.16 -4.07 2.13
CA GLN A 11 3.68 -3.24 1.01
C GLN A 11 3.46 -1.74 1.30
N ILE A 12 3.93 -1.22 2.45
CA ILE A 12 3.91 0.21 2.75
C ILE A 12 5.33 0.77 2.79
N PRO A 13 5.54 2.04 2.41
CA PRO A 13 6.85 2.68 2.59
C PRO A 13 7.18 2.80 4.08
N VAL A 14 8.47 2.79 4.38
CA VAL A 14 8.98 2.76 5.76
C VAL A 14 9.74 4.05 6.05
N PRO A 15 9.30 4.90 7.00
CA PRO A 15 9.97 6.15 7.34
C PRO A 15 11.34 5.91 7.97
N LEU A 16 12.17 6.95 7.98
CA LEU A 16 13.53 6.91 8.53
C LEU A 16 13.54 6.51 10.01
N SER A 17 12.62 7.04 10.83
CA SER A 17 12.50 6.69 12.26
C SER A 17 12.37 5.19 12.50
N MET A 18 11.69 4.47 11.60
CA MET A 18 11.52 3.02 11.71
C MET A 18 12.76 2.27 11.22
N LYS A 19 13.39 2.74 10.13
CA LYS A 19 14.61 2.13 9.56
C LYS A 19 15.81 2.21 10.51
N ASP A 20 15.89 3.30 11.27
CA ASP A 20 16.99 3.55 12.21
C ASP A 20 16.99 2.57 13.39
N LEU A 21 15.83 1.99 13.72
CA LEU A 21 15.68 1.00 14.81
C LEU A 21 16.09 -0.42 14.40
N VAL A 22 16.24 -0.67 13.10
CA VAL A 22 16.51 -2.01 12.58
C VAL A 22 18.00 -2.29 12.64
N HIS A 23 18.38 -3.42 13.22
CA HIS A 23 19.77 -3.87 13.30
C HIS A 23 19.87 -5.35 12.94
N ALA A 24 21.04 -5.77 12.43
CA ALA A 24 21.29 -7.18 12.22
C ALA A 24 21.46 -7.86 13.59
N PRO A 25 20.72 -8.95 13.88
CA PRO A 25 20.88 -9.69 15.12
C PRO A 25 22.26 -10.36 15.17
N PRO A 26 22.72 -10.76 16.37
CA PRO A 26 23.96 -11.52 16.50
C PRO A 26 23.86 -12.85 15.75
N VAL A 27 25.02 -13.38 15.32
CA VAL A 27 25.09 -14.69 14.69
C VAL A 27 24.91 -15.76 15.75
N CYS A 28 23.82 -16.51 15.68
CA CYS A 28 23.60 -17.70 16.49
C CYS A 28 23.93 -18.96 15.69
N LEU A 29 24.50 -19.95 16.37
CA LEU A 29 24.79 -21.27 15.81
C LEU A 29 23.66 -22.24 16.15
N PRO A 30 23.34 -23.19 15.25
CA PRO A 30 22.38 -24.25 15.56
C PRO A 30 22.79 -25.02 16.81
N THR A 31 21.82 -25.33 17.65
CA THR A 31 21.98 -26.15 18.84
C THR A 31 21.48 -27.56 18.60
N ARG A 32 21.64 -28.41 19.60
CA ARG A 32 21.09 -29.77 19.57
C ARG A 32 19.56 -29.74 19.66
N GLY A 33 18.98 -28.85 20.45
CA GLY A 33 17.53 -28.69 20.57
C GLY A 33 16.86 -28.22 19.29
N ASP A 34 17.54 -27.46 18.42
CA ASP A 34 17.02 -27.15 17.09
C ASP A 34 16.73 -28.42 16.28
N HIS A 35 17.60 -29.44 16.39
CA HIS A 35 17.42 -30.72 15.71
C HIS A 35 16.38 -31.59 16.42
N GLU A 36 16.43 -31.67 17.75
CA GLU A 36 15.48 -32.46 18.53
C GLU A 36 14.05 -31.94 18.38
N ALA A 37 13.84 -30.62 18.25
CA ALA A 37 12.52 -30.05 17.98
C ALA A 37 11.91 -30.58 16.67
N ILE A 38 12.72 -30.74 15.62
CA ILE A 38 12.27 -31.29 14.33
C ILE A 38 11.87 -32.77 14.48
N GLU A 39 12.64 -33.55 15.23
CA GLU A 39 12.34 -34.96 15.52
C GLU A 39 11.06 -35.09 16.33
N ILE A 40 10.88 -34.25 17.37
CA ILE A 40 9.66 -34.20 18.19
C ILE A 40 8.43 -33.88 17.31
N LEU A 41 8.53 -32.91 16.40
CA LEU A 41 7.44 -32.57 15.49
C LEU A 41 7.11 -33.73 14.53
N GLU A 42 8.11 -34.48 14.09
CA GLU A 42 7.92 -35.66 13.26
C GLU A 42 7.16 -36.76 14.00
N GLU A 43 7.65 -37.13 15.18
CA GLU A 43 7.05 -38.18 16.02
C GLU A 43 5.62 -37.81 16.40
N PHE A 44 5.42 -36.54 16.79
CA PHE A 44 4.12 -36.03 17.17
C PHE A 44 3.15 -36.00 15.99
N GLY A 45 3.58 -35.51 14.83
CA GLY A 45 2.76 -35.51 13.62
C GLY A 45 2.31 -36.91 13.19
N LYS A 46 3.23 -37.89 13.25
CA LYS A 46 2.93 -39.30 12.96
C LYS A 46 1.96 -39.90 13.98
N ALA A 47 2.13 -39.61 15.27
CA ALA A 47 1.24 -40.07 16.32
C ALA A 47 -0.21 -39.58 16.12
N LEU A 48 -0.38 -38.41 15.49
CA LEU A 48 -1.68 -37.84 15.15
C LEU A 48 -2.25 -38.27 13.81
N ILE A 49 -1.56 -39.14 13.08
CA ILE A 49 -1.97 -39.59 11.75
C ILE A 49 -2.15 -38.37 10.81
N GLN A 50 -1.31 -37.34 10.98
CA GLN A 50 -1.23 -36.26 10.00
C GLN A 50 -0.55 -36.77 8.73
N SER A 51 -0.84 -36.11 7.62
CA SER A 51 -0.22 -36.47 6.35
C SER A 51 1.24 -36.03 6.30
N GLU A 52 2.07 -36.81 5.64
CA GLU A 52 3.53 -36.59 5.55
C GLU A 52 3.91 -35.20 5.01
N ASP A 53 3.13 -34.65 4.08
CA ASP A 53 3.33 -33.31 3.54
C ASP A 53 3.09 -32.21 4.59
N GLU A 54 2.10 -32.35 5.47
CA GLU A 54 1.86 -31.41 6.58
C GLU A 54 2.97 -31.45 7.62
N ILE A 55 3.42 -32.66 7.95
CA ILE A 55 4.56 -32.88 8.84
C ILE A 55 5.80 -32.20 8.25
N THR A 56 6.09 -32.45 6.97
CA THR A 56 7.23 -31.86 6.26
C THR A 56 7.18 -30.33 6.29
N GLN A 57 6.02 -29.70 6.03
CA GLN A 57 5.93 -28.24 6.06
C GLN A 57 6.08 -27.66 7.46
N ALA A 58 5.57 -28.33 8.50
CA ALA A 58 5.77 -27.90 9.87
C ALA A 58 7.24 -28.02 10.30
N GLN A 59 7.92 -29.10 9.91
CA GLN A 59 9.36 -29.26 10.09
C GLN A 59 10.13 -28.15 9.37
N ASN A 60 9.78 -27.82 8.13
CA ASN A 60 10.40 -26.73 7.38
C ASN A 60 10.22 -25.36 8.07
N LEU A 61 9.04 -25.09 8.66
CA LEU A 61 8.81 -23.87 9.45
C LEU A 61 9.63 -23.87 10.75
N ALA A 62 9.81 -25.03 11.38
CA ALA A 62 10.52 -25.15 12.65
C ALA A 62 12.05 -25.23 12.50
N ALA A 63 12.57 -25.52 11.31
CA ALA A 63 14.00 -25.75 11.04
C ALA A 63 14.92 -24.53 11.19
N GLY A 64 14.38 -23.38 11.58
CA GLY A 64 15.16 -22.21 11.95
C GLY A 64 15.88 -22.37 13.30
N LEU A 65 16.53 -21.28 13.74
CA LEU A 65 17.20 -21.25 15.04
C LEU A 65 16.22 -20.95 16.17
N SER A 66 16.43 -21.59 17.31
CA SER A 66 15.65 -21.37 18.53
C SER A 66 15.99 -20.07 19.26
N ASP A 67 16.91 -19.23 18.76
CA ASP A 67 17.19 -17.94 19.39
C ASP A 67 15.95 -17.03 19.36
N ILE A 68 15.09 -17.15 18.35
CA ILE A 68 13.74 -16.59 18.34
C ILE A 68 12.76 -17.62 17.77
N VAL A 69 11.68 -17.85 18.51
CA VAL A 69 10.55 -18.70 18.13
C VAL A 69 9.32 -17.83 17.91
N VAL A 70 8.79 -17.81 16.69
CA VAL A 70 7.54 -17.13 16.37
C VAL A 70 6.39 -18.13 16.43
N ILE A 71 5.45 -17.90 17.34
CA ILE A 71 4.26 -18.74 17.49
C ILE A 71 3.07 -18.07 16.81
N LEU A 72 2.58 -18.70 15.74
CA LEU A 72 1.42 -18.27 14.96
C LEU A 72 0.22 -19.18 15.23
N GLU A 73 -0.99 -18.67 15.07
CA GLU A 73 -2.20 -19.48 15.12
C GLU A 73 -2.65 -19.83 13.70
N ARG A 74 -2.66 -21.12 13.35
CA ARG A 74 -3.26 -21.65 12.11
C ARG A 74 -2.87 -20.83 10.87
N PRO A 75 -1.57 -20.73 10.54
CA PRO A 75 -1.13 -19.95 9.39
C PRO A 75 -1.74 -20.46 8.08
N LEU A 76 -2.10 -21.75 8.00
CA LEU A 76 -2.70 -22.42 6.85
C LEU A 76 -3.63 -23.58 7.26
N HIS A 77 -4.58 -23.94 6.39
CA HIS A 77 -5.50 -25.07 6.59
C HIS A 77 -5.60 -25.90 5.30
N ARG A 78 -5.47 -27.24 5.39
CA ARG A 78 -5.43 -28.19 4.24
C ARG A 78 -6.54 -28.00 3.21
N ARG A 79 -7.75 -27.72 3.68
CA ARG A 79 -8.92 -27.47 2.81
C ARG A 79 -8.70 -26.34 1.79
N ASN A 80 -7.84 -25.37 2.13
CA ASN A 80 -7.70 -24.14 1.35
C ASN A 80 -6.34 -24.02 0.67
N HIS A 81 -5.36 -24.85 1.05
CA HIS A 81 -3.96 -24.71 0.61
C HIS A 81 -3.32 -26.06 0.35
N LYS A 82 -2.39 -26.08 -0.60
CA LYS A 82 -1.60 -27.25 -0.94
C LYS A 82 -0.38 -27.34 -0.03
N PHE A 83 -0.12 -28.54 0.48
CA PHE A 83 1.03 -28.86 1.32
C PHE A 83 2.08 -29.67 0.55
N ASP A 84 1.68 -30.31 -0.56
CA ASP A 84 2.52 -31.06 -1.51
C ASP A 84 3.27 -30.15 -2.49
N VAL A 85 3.85 -29.07 -1.98
CA VAL A 85 4.57 -28.05 -2.77
C VAL A 85 5.92 -27.73 -2.13
N SER A 86 6.78 -26.99 -2.84
CA SER A 86 8.03 -26.50 -2.26
C SER A 86 7.75 -25.60 -1.05
N PHE A 87 8.69 -25.50 -0.10
CA PHE A 87 8.53 -24.61 1.04
C PHE A 87 8.35 -23.14 0.62
N GLU A 88 9.02 -22.73 -0.46
CA GLU A 88 8.88 -21.39 -1.01
C GLU A 88 7.45 -21.13 -1.53
N ASP A 89 6.89 -22.07 -2.29
CA ASP A 89 5.51 -21.97 -2.79
C ASP A 89 4.48 -22.05 -1.65
N PHE A 90 4.76 -22.87 -0.63
CA PHE A 90 3.96 -22.99 0.58
C PHE A 90 3.88 -21.63 1.30
N VAL A 91 5.01 -20.99 1.58
CA VAL A 91 5.06 -19.66 2.21
C VAL A 91 4.39 -18.60 1.32
N LYS A 92 4.67 -18.60 0.01
CA LYS A 92 4.06 -17.65 -0.95
C LYS A 92 2.54 -17.78 -1.03
N SER A 93 2.00 -18.98 -0.82
CA SER A 93 0.56 -19.23 -0.85
C SER A 93 -0.18 -18.63 0.36
N SER A 94 0.51 -18.35 1.46
CA SER A 94 -0.05 -17.75 2.67
C SER A 94 0.34 -16.27 2.80
N LYS A 95 -0.65 -15.37 2.71
CA LYS A 95 -0.44 -13.93 3.01
C LYS A 95 0.14 -13.71 4.42
N THR A 96 -0.24 -14.56 5.38
CA THR A 96 0.25 -14.49 6.76
C THR A 96 1.71 -14.89 6.84
N LEU A 97 2.10 -16.03 6.27
CA LEU A 97 3.51 -16.48 6.32
C LEU A 97 4.42 -15.55 5.51
N LEU A 98 3.96 -15.07 4.36
CA LEU A 98 4.69 -14.09 3.56
C LEU A 98 4.91 -12.77 4.33
N ALA A 99 3.90 -12.33 5.10
CA ALA A 99 4.04 -11.16 5.97
C ALA A 99 5.03 -11.39 7.10
N VAL A 100 5.02 -12.56 7.72
CA VAL A 100 5.98 -12.94 8.78
C VAL A 100 7.40 -12.97 8.21
N ASP A 101 7.61 -13.58 7.05
CA ASP A 101 8.90 -13.60 6.37
C ASP A 101 9.40 -12.18 6.02
N GLU A 102 8.52 -11.32 5.50
CA GLU A 102 8.82 -9.92 5.21
C GLU A 102 9.18 -9.12 6.48
N LEU A 103 8.46 -9.35 7.59
CA LEU A 103 8.74 -8.72 8.89
C LEU A 103 10.05 -9.20 9.50
N ILE A 104 10.37 -10.49 9.42
CA ILE A 104 11.65 -11.04 9.89
C ILE A 104 12.80 -10.43 9.09
N ARG A 105 12.70 -10.44 7.76
CA ARG A 105 13.73 -9.82 6.89
C ARG A 105 13.85 -8.34 7.18
N PHE A 106 12.73 -7.64 7.34
CA PHE A 106 12.75 -6.22 7.68
C PHE A 106 13.44 -5.98 9.01
N ALA A 107 13.00 -6.63 10.09
CA ALA A 107 13.51 -6.42 11.45
C ALA A 107 15.00 -6.77 11.62
N THR A 108 15.56 -7.55 10.71
CA THR A 108 16.94 -8.04 10.80
C THR A 108 17.87 -7.49 9.71
N LYS A 109 17.44 -6.48 8.94
CA LYS A 109 18.16 -5.98 7.75
C LYS A 109 18.51 -7.09 6.74
N GLY A 110 17.61 -8.06 6.61
CA GLY A 110 17.74 -9.20 5.70
C GLY A 110 18.68 -10.31 6.21
N ALA A 111 19.22 -10.20 7.42
CA ALA A 111 20.11 -11.22 7.99
C ALA A 111 19.36 -12.52 8.36
N ARG A 112 18.07 -12.43 8.65
CA ARG A 112 17.19 -13.57 8.92
C ARG A 112 16.01 -13.57 7.95
N SER A 113 15.40 -14.74 7.78
CA SER A 113 14.13 -14.95 7.08
C SER A 113 13.32 -16.04 7.78
N ILE A 114 12.13 -16.34 7.28
CA ILE A 114 11.31 -17.45 7.80
C ILE A 114 12.00 -18.82 7.69
N GLN A 115 13.02 -18.97 6.83
CA GLN A 115 13.82 -20.18 6.70
C GLN A 115 14.85 -20.35 7.84
N THR A 116 15.19 -19.27 8.53
CA THR A 116 16.29 -19.25 9.52
C THR A 116 15.80 -18.97 10.94
N VAL A 117 14.51 -18.71 11.11
CA VAL A 117 13.85 -18.41 12.38
C VAL A 117 12.80 -19.47 12.59
N THR A 118 12.78 -20.10 13.77
CA THR A 118 11.80 -21.14 14.08
C THR A 118 10.40 -20.51 14.13
N VAL A 119 9.52 -20.97 13.25
CA VAL A 119 8.10 -20.60 13.26
C VAL A 119 7.28 -21.83 13.61
N LEU A 120 6.46 -21.72 14.64
CA LEU A 120 5.58 -22.80 15.08
C LEU A 120 4.12 -22.38 14.85
N ASP A 121 3.32 -23.31 14.35
CA ASP A 121 1.87 -23.19 14.43
C ASP A 121 1.42 -23.75 15.79
N ALA A 122 0.87 -22.87 16.61
CA ALA A 122 0.29 -23.16 17.93
C ALA A 122 -0.79 -24.26 17.89
N PHE A 123 -1.33 -24.57 16.70
CA PHE A 123 -2.42 -25.51 16.50
C PHE A 123 -2.12 -26.63 15.50
N SER A 124 -0.93 -26.69 14.89
CA SER A 124 -0.60 -27.78 13.94
C SER A 124 -0.75 -29.16 14.56
N TYR A 125 -0.76 -29.22 15.90
CA TYR A 125 -0.49 -30.42 16.68
C TYR A 125 -1.26 -30.44 18.02
N ARG A 126 -2.59 -30.26 18.02
CA ARG A 126 -3.42 -30.65 19.20
C ARG A 126 -3.82 -32.13 19.07
N PRO A 127 -3.45 -32.99 20.04
CA PRO A 127 -4.37 -33.34 21.12
C PRO A 127 -3.68 -33.37 22.50
N ASP A 128 -4.50 -33.57 23.53
CA ASP A 128 -4.18 -33.50 24.96
C ASP A 128 -2.83 -34.13 25.38
N LYS A 129 -2.08 -33.33 26.16
CA LYS A 129 -1.10 -33.65 27.22
C LYS A 129 0.19 -34.44 26.93
N ASN A 130 1.28 -33.71 27.20
CA ASN A 130 2.53 -34.08 27.89
C ASN A 130 3.83 -34.25 27.06
N ALA A 131 4.87 -33.56 27.58
CA ALA A 131 6.33 -33.77 27.50
C ALA A 131 7.17 -32.93 26.50
N THR A 132 7.82 -31.87 27.04
CA THR A 132 9.29 -31.58 27.19
C THR A 132 10.30 -32.26 26.24
N GLU A 133 11.44 -31.69 25.78
CA GLU A 133 12.33 -30.57 26.17
C GLU A 133 13.05 -29.99 24.90
N GLN A 134 13.49 -28.72 24.91
CA GLN A 134 14.89 -28.28 24.74
C GLN A 134 15.06 -26.80 24.35
N ASP A 135 16.20 -26.26 24.81
CA ASP A 135 16.91 -25.03 24.44
C ASP A 135 16.34 -23.64 24.73
N LYS A 136 17.27 -22.70 24.97
CA LYS A 136 17.04 -21.31 25.35
C LYS A 136 16.41 -20.55 24.19
N GLN A 137 15.29 -19.88 24.44
CA GLN A 137 14.42 -19.34 23.41
C GLN A 137 13.83 -17.99 23.79
N PHE A 138 13.51 -17.19 22.79
CA PHE A 138 12.66 -16.01 22.90
C PHE A 138 11.36 -16.32 22.16
N ILE A 139 10.20 -16.05 22.77
CA ILE A 139 8.91 -16.43 22.17
C ILE A 139 8.16 -15.18 21.74
N LEU A 140 7.99 -14.98 20.44
CA LEU A 140 7.06 -13.99 19.89
C LEU A 140 5.70 -14.68 19.64
N ARG A 141 4.77 -14.49 20.58
CA ARG A 141 3.41 -15.02 20.47
C ARG A 141 2.54 -14.04 19.71
N CYS A 142 1.95 -14.50 18.60
CA CYS A 142 1.14 -13.66 17.73
C CYS A 142 -0.37 -14.00 17.78
N HIS A 143 -0.87 -14.66 18.82
CA HIS A 143 -2.29 -15.06 18.87
C HIS A 143 -2.89 -14.87 20.26
N ARG A 144 -4.22 -14.88 20.35
CA ARG A 144 -4.97 -14.43 21.55
C ARG A 144 -5.56 -15.56 22.39
N ASP A 145 -5.67 -16.75 21.82
CA ASP A 145 -6.39 -17.86 22.43
C ASP A 145 -5.67 -18.44 23.64
N ALA A 146 -6.44 -18.72 24.70
CA ALA A 146 -5.96 -19.43 25.87
C ALA A 146 -5.59 -20.89 25.51
N TYR A 147 -4.47 -21.33 26.07
CA TYR A 147 -4.02 -22.69 26.03
C TYR A 147 -4.72 -23.52 27.09
N CYS A 148 -5.08 -24.74 26.71
CA CYS A 148 -5.60 -25.72 27.65
C CYS A 148 -4.47 -26.36 28.47
N ASP A 149 -3.26 -26.38 27.92
CA ASP A 149 -2.07 -26.98 28.52
C ASP A 149 -1.46 -26.06 29.58
N GLU A 150 -1.17 -26.60 30.77
CA GLU A 150 -0.66 -25.82 31.92
C GLU A 150 0.75 -25.28 31.69
N TRP A 151 1.58 -25.94 30.89
CA TRP A 151 2.91 -25.43 30.55
C TRP A 151 2.80 -24.27 29.56
N LEU A 152 1.97 -24.39 28.53
CA LEU A 152 1.69 -23.29 27.61
C LEU A 152 0.99 -22.10 28.28
N LYS A 153 0.30 -22.29 29.43
CA LYS A 153 -0.22 -21.18 30.23
C LYS A 153 0.88 -20.30 30.83
N GLU A 154 2.09 -20.80 31.04
CA GLU A 154 3.18 -20.00 31.60
C GLU A 154 3.60 -18.87 30.66
N ILE A 155 3.49 -19.10 29.35
CA ILE A 155 3.75 -18.13 28.27
C ILE A 155 2.52 -17.27 27.94
N GLU A 156 1.39 -17.47 28.61
CA GLU A 156 0.23 -16.59 28.43
C GLU A 156 0.47 -15.23 29.09
N LEU A 157 0.13 -14.20 28.31
CA LEU A 157 0.15 -12.81 28.74
C LEU A 157 -1.27 -12.22 28.66
N PRO A 158 -1.64 -11.36 29.62
CA PRO A 158 -2.95 -10.75 29.66
C PRO A 158 -3.20 -9.95 28.38
N GLU A 159 -4.46 -9.94 27.93
CA GLU A 159 -4.88 -9.25 26.72
C GLU A 159 -4.82 -7.73 26.95
N GLU A 160 -3.83 -7.07 26.36
CA GLU A 160 -3.75 -5.62 26.32
C GLU A 160 -3.84 -5.15 24.88
N ASN A 161 -5.03 -5.16 24.26
CA ASN A 161 -5.43 -4.17 23.24
C ASN A 161 -4.30 -3.70 22.26
N TYR A 162 -3.71 -4.63 21.49
CA TYR A 162 -2.60 -4.42 20.53
C TYR A 162 -1.25 -3.94 21.11
N GLN A 163 -1.08 -3.94 22.42
CA GLN A 163 0.17 -3.63 23.10
C GLN A 163 1.14 -4.81 22.99
N LEU A 164 2.43 -4.51 22.84
CA LEU A 164 3.49 -5.50 22.99
C LEU A 164 3.74 -5.74 24.48
N VAL A 165 3.26 -6.87 25.01
CA VAL A 165 3.50 -7.23 26.41
C VAL A 165 4.78 -8.04 26.50
N ARG A 166 5.69 -7.62 27.38
CA ARG A 166 6.94 -8.33 27.67
C ARG A 166 6.87 -8.96 29.06
N LYS A 167 7.21 -10.24 29.17
CA LYS A 167 7.37 -10.94 30.45
C LYS A 167 8.60 -11.81 30.40
N GLU A 168 9.42 -11.68 31.43
CA GLU A 168 10.44 -12.68 31.73
C GLU A 168 9.78 -13.82 32.50
N ILE A 169 9.95 -15.02 32.00
CA ILE A 169 9.54 -16.25 32.66
C ILE A 169 10.77 -17.11 32.86
N SER A 170 10.71 -17.94 33.88
CA SER A 170 11.66 -19.04 34.03
C SER A 170 10.95 -20.30 33.60
N ILE A 171 11.21 -20.72 32.36
CA ILE A 171 10.78 -22.05 31.93
C ILE A 171 11.71 -23.05 32.64
N VAL A 172 11.16 -24.24 32.93
CA VAL A 172 11.79 -25.43 33.56
C VAL A 172 13.34 -25.40 33.58
N ASN A 173 13.92 -25.66 34.75
CA ASN A 173 15.37 -25.57 35.07
C ASN A 173 15.94 -24.15 35.26
N GLY A 174 15.09 -23.12 35.37
CA GLY A 174 15.51 -21.77 35.74
C GLY A 174 16.18 -21.00 34.59
N HIS A 175 15.93 -21.39 33.35
CA HIS A 175 16.40 -20.64 32.19
C HIS A 175 15.52 -19.42 31.97
N PRO A 176 16.09 -18.21 31.99
CA PRO A 176 15.33 -17.00 31.72
C PRO A 176 14.92 -17.00 30.24
N THR A 177 13.63 -16.89 29.99
CA THR A 177 13.01 -16.78 28.67
C THR A 177 12.19 -15.51 28.64
N VAL A 178 12.32 -14.73 27.56
CA VAL A 178 11.49 -13.55 27.35
C VAL A 178 10.35 -13.94 26.41
N VAL A 179 9.13 -13.70 26.87
CA VAL A 179 7.92 -13.83 26.06
C VAL A 179 7.46 -12.43 25.68
N LEU A 180 7.25 -12.24 24.38
CA LEU A 180 6.65 -11.05 23.79
C LEU A 180 5.31 -11.42 23.18
N GLN A 181 4.23 -10.83 23.67
CA GLN A 181 2.89 -11.00 23.13
C GLN A 181 2.57 -9.87 22.16
N SER A 182 2.40 -10.23 20.89
CA SER A 182 1.92 -9.38 19.80
C SER A 182 0.51 -9.82 19.37
N PHE A 183 -0.05 -9.14 18.37
CA PHE A 183 -1.28 -9.54 17.70
C PHE A 183 -0.99 -10.28 16.38
N HIS A 184 -2.00 -10.98 15.86
CA HIS A 184 -1.83 -11.85 14.71
C HIS A 184 -1.52 -11.08 13.41
N PRO A 185 -0.49 -11.46 12.63
CA PRO A 185 -0.15 -10.80 11.37
C PRO A 185 -1.32 -10.73 10.38
N SER A 186 -2.22 -11.72 10.39
CA SER A 186 -3.45 -11.66 9.58
C SER A 186 -4.33 -10.44 9.87
N CYS A 187 -4.29 -9.86 11.08
CA CYS A 187 -4.97 -8.61 11.38
C CYS A 187 -4.44 -7.45 10.50
N ALA A 188 -3.12 -7.43 10.24
CA ALA A 188 -2.47 -6.40 9.44
C ALA A 188 -2.54 -6.66 7.93
N VAL A 189 -2.64 -7.93 7.49
CA VAL A 189 -2.59 -8.28 6.05
C VAL A 189 -3.88 -8.83 5.45
N ASN A 190 -4.76 -9.45 6.25
CA ASN A 190 -6.02 -10.05 5.78
C ASN A 190 -7.26 -9.23 6.18
N ASN A 191 -7.26 -8.57 7.34
CA ASN A 191 -8.39 -7.76 7.82
C ASN A 191 -8.28 -6.27 7.48
N ALA A 192 -7.19 -5.86 6.82
CA ALA A 192 -6.76 -4.48 6.78
C ALA A 192 -7.26 -3.76 5.54
N ASP A 193 -8.56 -3.73 5.28
CA ASP A 193 -9.11 -2.74 4.35
C ASP A 193 -9.03 -1.36 5.03
N CYS A 194 -8.03 -0.56 4.63
CA CYS A 194 -7.78 0.85 4.98
C CYS A 194 -7.05 1.21 6.28
N ARG A 195 -6.26 0.31 6.89
CA ARG A 195 -5.60 0.58 8.19
C ARG A 195 -4.08 0.29 8.17
N PRO A 196 -3.23 1.19 7.61
CA PRO A 196 -1.78 1.02 7.61
C PRO A 196 -1.14 1.01 9.01
N GLU A 197 -1.82 1.54 10.04
CA GLU A 197 -1.35 1.52 11.43
C GLU A 197 -1.11 0.10 11.96
N TYR A 198 -1.91 -0.89 11.58
CA TYR A 198 -1.66 -2.28 12.02
C TYR A 198 -0.36 -2.82 11.43
N ARG A 199 -0.02 -2.42 10.20
CA ARG A 199 1.23 -2.82 9.55
C ARG A 199 2.42 -2.14 10.23
N ALA A 200 2.32 -0.83 10.47
CA ALA A 200 3.36 -0.07 11.16
C ALA A 200 3.59 -0.58 12.60
N LEU A 201 2.53 -0.85 13.37
CA LEU A 201 2.64 -1.38 14.72
C LEU A 201 3.28 -2.77 14.75
N LEU A 202 2.94 -3.63 13.80
CA LEU A 202 3.52 -4.96 13.71
C LEU A 202 5.02 -4.92 13.36
N MET A 203 5.46 -3.94 12.56
CA MET A 203 6.89 -3.70 12.33
C MET A 203 7.61 -3.36 13.63
N TYR A 204 7.05 -2.48 14.47
CA TYR A 204 7.61 -2.18 15.79
C TYR A 204 7.73 -3.43 16.67
N HIS A 205 6.71 -4.28 16.67
CA HIS A 205 6.72 -5.49 17.50
C HIS A 205 7.82 -6.47 17.07
N PHE A 206 7.99 -6.68 15.76
CA PHE A 206 9.07 -7.54 15.26
C PHE A 206 10.44 -6.92 15.48
N VAL A 207 10.63 -5.62 15.23
CA VAL A 207 11.90 -4.94 15.52
C VAL A 207 12.26 -5.04 17.00
N ALA A 208 11.31 -4.77 17.90
CA ALA A 208 11.52 -4.92 19.33
C ALA A 208 11.88 -6.35 19.74
N ALA A 209 11.23 -7.36 19.12
CA ALA A 209 11.55 -8.77 19.38
C ALA A 209 12.96 -9.15 18.97
N PHE A 210 13.45 -8.70 17.82
CA PHE A 210 14.84 -8.95 17.42
C PHE A 210 15.85 -8.13 18.22
N SER A 211 15.49 -6.94 18.70
CA SER A 211 16.34 -6.13 19.57
C SER A 211 16.58 -6.74 20.95
N GLU A 212 15.69 -7.61 21.44
CA GLU A 212 15.90 -8.39 22.69
C GLU A 212 17.17 -9.25 22.62
N LEU A 213 17.54 -9.77 21.44
CA LEU A 213 18.77 -10.57 21.28
C LEU A 213 20.05 -9.80 21.62
N THR A 214 19.98 -8.47 21.64
CA THR A 214 21.09 -7.58 21.99
C THR A 214 20.88 -6.87 23.33
N ASN A 215 19.82 -7.22 24.08
CA ASN A 215 19.37 -6.52 25.28
C ASN A 215 19.09 -5.02 25.05
N GLN A 216 18.67 -4.64 23.84
CA GLN A 216 18.34 -3.25 23.46
C GLN A 216 16.83 -3.05 23.27
N PHE A 217 16.01 -3.74 24.06
CA PHE A 217 14.57 -3.58 23.96
C PHE A 217 14.14 -2.15 24.28
N SER A 218 13.60 -1.49 23.27
CA SER A 218 12.95 -0.19 23.42
C SER A 218 11.88 -0.04 22.35
N LEU A 219 10.74 0.53 22.74
CA LEU A 219 9.70 0.95 21.83
C LEU A 219 9.64 2.48 21.87
N PRO A 220 9.78 3.16 20.73
CA PRO A 220 9.58 4.60 20.67
C PRO A 220 8.15 5.01 21.01
N GLU A 221 7.97 6.25 21.46
CA GLU A 221 6.65 6.83 21.76
C GLU A 221 5.67 6.72 20.59
N ALA A 222 6.17 6.83 19.35
CA ALA A 222 5.38 6.65 18.13
C ALA A 222 4.63 5.30 18.09
N ALA A 223 5.19 4.23 18.66
CA ALA A 223 4.51 2.92 18.70
C ALA A 223 3.23 2.96 19.54
N GLU A 224 3.22 3.70 20.65
CA GLU A 224 2.04 3.87 21.51
C GLU A 224 0.98 4.75 20.83
N GLU A 225 1.39 5.81 20.14
CA GLU A 225 0.45 6.63 19.35
C GLU A 225 -0.19 5.82 18.22
N ILE A 226 0.57 4.97 17.53
CA ILE A 226 0.03 4.05 16.52
C ILE A 226 -0.92 3.03 17.17
N ARG A 227 -0.59 2.50 18.35
CA ARG A 227 -1.49 1.59 19.10
C ARG A 227 -2.82 2.25 19.41
N LYS A 228 -2.82 3.51 19.87
CA LYS A 228 -4.05 4.28 20.11
C LYS A 228 -4.90 4.39 18.84
N LEU A 229 -4.28 4.55 17.66
CA LEU A 229 -5.01 4.51 16.38
C LEU A 229 -5.62 3.13 16.13
N CYS A 230 -4.88 2.04 16.32
CA CYS A 230 -5.37 0.66 16.18
C CYS A 230 -6.60 0.37 17.07
N LEU A 231 -6.72 1.04 18.23
CA LEU A 231 -7.86 0.90 19.13
C LEU A 231 -9.12 1.65 18.69
N LYS A 232 -8.98 2.65 17.81
CA LYS A 232 -10.14 3.34 17.26
C LYS A 232 -10.97 2.38 16.41
N LYS A 233 -12.16 2.06 16.90
CA LYS A 233 -13.15 1.26 16.19
C LYS A 233 -13.42 1.89 14.83
N GLY A 234 -12.97 1.24 13.77
CA GLY A 234 -13.45 1.44 12.41
C GLY A 234 -14.07 0.13 11.96
N GLY A 235 -15.28 0.17 11.39
CA GLY A 235 -15.87 -1.03 10.81
C GLY A 235 -15.00 -1.57 9.68
N ARG A 236 -15.05 -2.89 9.40
CA ARG A 236 -14.58 -3.42 8.12
C ARG A 236 -15.41 -2.75 7.02
N LYS A 237 -14.79 -1.89 6.21
CA LYS A 237 -15.43 -1.23 5.06
C LYS A 237 -15.13 -1.97 3.76
N GLU A 238 -15.08 -3.31 3.81
CA GLU A 238 -14.76 -4.19 2.65
C GLU A 238 -15.66 -3.90 1.45
N GLU A 239 -16.92 -3.52 1.71
CA GLU A 239 -17.92 -3.38 0.66
C GLU A 239 -18.00 -1.99 0.01
N ASP A 240 -17.48 -0.92 0.63
CA ASP A 240 -17.78 0.45 0.17
C ASP A 240 -16.64 1.11 -0.60
N ILE A 241 -15.39 0.74 -0.34
CA ILE A 241 -14.25 1.40 -1.00
C ILE A 241 -14.22 1.07 -2.48
N GLY A 242 -14.48 -0.18 -2.85
CA GLY A 242 -14.60 -0.61 -4.26
C GLY A 242 -15.78 0.00 -5.02
N LYS A 243 -16.72 0.68 -4.34
CA LYS A 243 -17.86 1.36 -4.97
C LYS A 243 -17.57 2.83 -5.32
N TYR A 244 -16.42 3.36 -4.90
CA TYR A 244 -16.10 4.76 -5.19
C TYR A 244 -15.61 4.91 -6.63
N GLU A 245 -16.16 5.93 -7.28
CA GLU A 245 -15.68 6.40 -8.57
C GLU A 245 -14.28 7.02 -8.44
N PRO A 246 -13.43 6.97 -9.49
CA PRO A 246 -12.05 7.47 -9.43
C PRO A 246 -11.90 8.89 -8.90
N TRP A 247 -12.82 9.80 -9.24
CA TRP A 247 -12.80 11.18 -8.76
C TRP A 247 -13.09 11.32 -7.26
N GLN A 248 -13.91 10.44 -6.69
CA GLN A 248 -14.18 10.42 -5.25
C GLN A 248 -12.92 10.00 -4.50
N ILE A 249 -12.20 9.01 -5.02
CA ILE A 249 -10.90 8.59 -4.50
C ILE A 249 -9.86 9.71 -4.65
N ALA A 250 -9.82 10.42 -5.77
CA ALA A 250 -8.93 11.57 -5.96
C ALA A 250 -9.15 12.64 -4.87
N SER A 251 -10.42 12.93 -4.56
CA SER A 251 -10.77 13.83 -3.45
C SER A 251 -10.31 13.29 -2.09
N LEU A 252 -10.49 11.99 -1.84
CA LEU A 252 -10.04 11.34 -0.60
C LEU A 252 -8.52 11.38 -0.44
N ILE A 253 -7.75 11.07 -1.49
CA ILE A 253 -6.27 11.13 -1.47
C ILE A 253 -5.81 12.55 -1.15
N SER A 254 -6.37 13.56 -1.83
CA SER A 254 -6.04 14.96 -1.58
C SER A 254 -6.22 15.32 -0.10
N ARG A 255 -7.37 14.95 0.47
CA ARG A 255 -7.67 15.17 1.89
C ARG A 255 -6.74 14.40 2.82
N VAL A 256 -6.37 13.17 2.45
CA VAL A 256 -5.46 12.32 3.24
C VAL A 256 -4.06 12.93 3.30
N LEU A 257 -3.60 13.54 2.23
CA LEU A 257 -2.30 14.21 2.18
C LEU A 257 -2.33 15.60 2.84
N GLU A 258 -3.48 16.26 2.93
CA GLU A 258 -3.57 17.62 3.48
C GLU A 258 -3.86 17.70 4.99
N LYS A 259 -4.40 16.64 5.59
CA LYS A 259 -4.86 16.66 6.99
C LYS A 259 -4.02 15.76 7.89
N PRO A 260 -3.97 16.03 9.21
CA PRO A 260 -3.42 15.10 10.17
C PRO A 260 -4.10 13.72 10.10
N TYR A 261 -3.31 12.65 10.20
CA TYR A 261 -3.76 11.27 10.05
C TYR A 261 -4.92 10.89 10.98
N GLU A 262 -4.95 11.45 12.19
CA GLU A 262 -5.97 11.14 13.18
C GLU A 262 -7.40 11.46 12.71
N GLY A 263 -7.57 12.53 11.93
CA GLY A 263 -8.85 12.93 11.34
C GLY A 263 -9.24 12.14 10.10
N LEU A 264 -8.41 11.18 9.67
CA LEU A 264 -8.51 10.51 8.38
C LEU A 264 -8.98 9.04 8.47
N ILE A 265 -9.24 8.53 9.67
CA ILE A 265 -9.67 7.13 9.87
C ILE A 265 -11.09 6.89 9.30
N ASP A 266 -11.97 7.90 9.32
CA ASP A 266 -13.39 7.79 8.93
C ASP A 266 -13.81 8.67 7.75
N VAL A 267 -12.89 9.04 6.87
CA VAL A 267 -13.25 9.88 5.72
C VAL A 267 -14.21 9.15 4.79
N GLN A 268 -15.47 9.56 4.79
CA GLN A 268 -16.45 9.22 3.77
C GLN A 268 -16.56 10.37 2.77
N PHE A 269 -16.78 10.02 1.51
CA PHE A 269 -17.25 10.97 0.53
C PHE A 269 -18.74 11.26 0.79
N VAL A 270 -19.09 12.53 1.00
CA VAL A 270 -20.50 12.97 1.14
C VAL A 270 -20.92 13.55 -0.20
N GLY A 271 -21.72 12.80 -0.96
CA GLY A 271 -22.41 13.32 -2.14
C GLY A 271 -23.58 14.20 -1.75
N PHE A 272 -23.96 15.13 -2.62
CA PHE A 272 -25.15 15.97 -2.44
C PHE A 272 -26.26 15.44 -3.35
N ALA A 273 -27.46 15.22 -2.80
CA ALA A 273 -28.57 14.62 -3.53
C ALA A 273 -29.12 15.52 -4.67
N ASP A 274 -28.98 16.84 -4.53
CA ASP A 274 -29.56 17.83 -5.46
C ASP A 274 -28.53 18.38 -6.47
N GLU A 275 -27.42 17.67 -6.68
CA GLU A 275 -26.33 18.15 -7.51
C GLU A 275 -26.66 18.11 -9.02
N THR A 276 -26.52 19.25 -9.69
CA THR A 276 -26.72 19.31 -11.15
C THR A 276 -25.60 18.58 -11.91
N PRO A 277 -25.84 18.08 -13.13
CA PRO A 277 -24.80 17.46 -13.95
C PRO A 277 -23.60 18.38 -14.22
N SER A 278 -23.80 19.70 -14.31
CA SER A 278 -22.70 20.69 -14.41
C SER A 278 -21.85 20.79 -13.15
N GLU A 279 -22.49 20.82 -11.98
CA GLU A 279 -21.78 20.90 -10.69
C GLU A 279 -20.99 19.61 -10.45
N SER A 280 -21.60 18.45 -10.72
CA SER A 280 -20.92 17.15 -10.60
C SER A 280 -19.66 17.10 -11.46
N ARG A 281 -19.74 17.54 -12.72
CA ARG A 281 -18.57 17.59 -13.62
C ARG A 281 -17.47 18.51 -13.11
N SER A 282 -17.84 19.70 -12.64
CA SER A 282 -16.88 20.63 -12.05
C SER A 282 -16.19 20.03 -10.82
N LYS A 283 -16.95 19.34 -9.95
CA LYS A 283 -16.37 18.63 -8.79
C LYS A 283 -15.43 17.50 -9.19
N GLN A 284 -15.76 16.74 -10.23
CA GLN A 284 -14.87 15.67 -10.73
C GLN A 284 -13.51 16.25 -11.16
N VAL A 285 -13.52 17.30 -12.00
CA VAL A 285 -12.28 17.95 -12.47
C VAL A 285 -11.51 18.57 -11.29
N GLN A 286 -12.20 19.25 -10.38
CA GLN A 286 -11.58 19.84 -9.19
C GLN A 286 -10.94 18.79 -8.27
N ALA A 287 -11.55 17.62 -8.12
CA ALA A 287 -11.01 16.54 -7.31
C ALA A 287 -9.67 16.03 -7.86
N PHE A 288 -9.55 15.89 -9.18
CA PHE A 288 -8.30 15.50 -9.82
C PHE A 288 -7.25 16.61 -9.79
N HIS A 289 -7.66 17.87 -9.98
CA HIS A 289 -6.75 19.01 -9.84
C HIS A 289 -6.18 19.09 -8.41
N ALA A 290 -7.01 18.88 -7.39
CA ALA A 290 -6.57 18.83 -5.99
C ALA A 290 -5.62 17.64 -5.72
N LEU A 291 -5.90 16.48 -6.31
CA LEU A 291 -5.08 15.28 -6.19
C LEU A 291 -3.68 15.54 -6.74
N TYR A 292 -3.58 15.93 -8.01
CA TYR A 292 -2.28 16.16 -8.65
C TYR A 292 -1.55 17.37 -8.06
N GLY A 293 -2.28 18.38 -7.58
CA GLY A 293 -1.70 19.47 -6.80
C GLY A 293 -1.08 18.98 -5.47
N SER A 294 -1.74 18.06 -4.77
CA SER A 294 -1.22 17.46 -3.53
C SER A 294 -0.02 16.54 -3.79
N LEU A 295 -0.07 15.73 -4.85
CA LEU A 295 1.06 14.89 -5.27
C LEU A 295 2.26 15.74 -5.70
N LYS A 296 2.04 16.83 -6.46
CA LYS A 296 3.10 17.77 -6.83
C LYS A 296 3.78 18.38 -5.60
N ARG A 297 3.01 18.78 -4.57
CA ARG A 297 3.57 19.29 -3.30
C ARG A 297 4.37 18.21 -2.55
N LEU A 298 3.86 16.98 -2.50
CA LEU A 298 4.54 15.84 -1.90
C LEU A 298 5.86 15.53 -2.63
N PHE A 299 5.85 15.54 -3.95
CA PHE A 299 7.03 15.25 -4.76
C PHE A 299 8.02 16.42 -4.79
N GLY A 300 7.58 17.63 -4.48
CA GLY A 300 8.40 18.83 -4.37
C GLY A 300 9.16 19.03 -3.05
N ASN A 301 9.09 18.08 -2.10
CA ASN A 301 9.72 18.16 -0.77
C ASN A 301 9.24 19.32 0.13
N ALA A 302 8.08 19.90 -0.15
CA ALA A 302 7.65 21.11 0.54
C ALA A 302 7.14 20.85 1.97
N HIS A 303 6.74 19.61 2.33
CA HIS A 303 6.09 19.32 3.63
C HIS A 303 6.38 17.89 4.13
N SER A 304 6.33 17.70 5.45
CA SER A 304 6.28 16.36 6.09
C SER A 304 4.83 15.91 6.10
N PHE A 305 4.48 14.91 5.27
CA PHE A 305 3.11 14.37 5.19
C PHE A 305 2.86 13.26 6.20
N GLY A 306 3.93 12.68 6.76
CA GLY A 306 3.88 11.54 7.66
C GLY A 306 3.74 10.21 6.89
N GLY A 307 4.49 9.20 7.34
CA GLY A 307 4.52 7.87 6.70
C GLY A 307 3.14 7.21 6.60
N LEU A 308 2.25 7.38 7.59
CA LEU A 308 0.94 6.73 7.61
C LEU A 308 -0.02 7.25 6.53
N ALA A 309 -0.01 8.56 6.26
CA ALA A 309 -0.85 9.16 5.22
C ALA A 309 -0.43 8.68 3.82
N ILE A 310 0.89 8.60 3.59
CA ILE A 310 1.45 8.08 2.33
C ILE A 310 1.17 6.58 2.23
N ALA A 311 1.37 5.81 3.29
CA ALA A 311 1.05 4.37 3.33
C ALA A 311 -0.43 4.10 3.02
N LYS A 312 -1.34 4.93 3.54
CA LYS A 312 -2.77 4.85 3.23
C LYS A 312 -3.03 5.09 1.75
N THR A 313 -2.39 6.11 1.19
CA THR A 313 -2.49 6.47 -0.22
C THR A 313 -1.97 5.35 -1.12
N VAL A 314 -0.76 4.84 -0.84
CA VAL A 314 -0.13 3.72 -1.56
C VAL A 314 -1.03 2.50 -1.55
N LEU A 315 -1.42 2.01 -0.38
CA LEU A 315 -1.96 0.66 -0.27
C LEU A 315 -3.44 0.57 -0.62
N PHE A 316 -4.21 1.63 -0.34
CA PHE A 316 -5.66 1.55 -0.37
C PHE A 316 -6.32 2.44 -1.41
N LEU A 317 -5.76 3.61 -1.66
CA LEU A 317 -6.41 4.58 -2.54
C LEU A 317 -5.83 4.49 -3.95
N TRP A 318 -4.51 4.52 -4.09
CA TRP A 318 -3.85 4.51 -5.39
C TRP A 318 -3.84 3.11 -6.01
N LYS A 319 -3.26 2.13 -5.31
CA LYS A 319 -3.13 0.73 -5.79
C LYS A 319 -4.44 0.11 -6.25
N ARG A 320 -5.55 0.40 -5.56
CA ARG A 320 -6.86 -0.23 -5.82
C ARG A 320 -7.68 0.45 -6.91
N HIS A 321 -7.50 1.76 -7.13
CA HIS A 321 -8.41 2.55 -7.97
C HIS A 321 -7.77 3.12 -9.24
N PHE A 322 -6.45 3.12 -9.32
CA PHE A 322 -5.72 3.74 -10.42
C PHE A 322 -4.77 2.75 -11.11
N GLU A 323 -4.98 1.44 -10.98
CA GLU A 323 -4.15 0.41 -11.64
C GLU A 323 -4.11 0.57 -13.17
N GLU A 324 -5.20 1.04 -13.77
CA GLU A 324 -5.31 1.33 -15.20
C GLU A 324 -4.88 2.77 -15.59
N ASP A 325 -4.52 3.62 -14.62
CA ASP A 325 -4.08 4.98 -14.92
C ASP A 325 -2.70 4.96 -15.59
N PRO A 326 -2.46 5.73 -16.67
CA PRO A 326 -1.17 5.75 -17.37
C PRO A 326 0.00 6.18 -16.49
N LEU A 327 -0.27 6.90 -15.39
CA LEU A 327 0.75 7.32 -14.42
C LEU A 327 0.88 6.38 -13.23
N TYR A 328 0.20 5.22 -13.24
CA TYR A 328 0.13 4.32 -12.09
C TYR A 328 1.50 3.99 -11.50
N HIS A 329 2.39 3.44 -12.32
CA HIS A 329 3.74 3.05 -11.89
C HIS A 329 4.56 4.27 -11.47
N HIS A 330 4.46 5.37 -12.22
CA HIS A 330 5.19 6.60 -11.95
C HIS A 330 4.86 7.16 -10.56
N ILE A 331 3.56 7.32 -10.28
CA ILE A 331 3.07 7.85 -9.01
C ILE A 331 3.34 6.86 -7.88
N MET A 332 3.17 5.55 -8.10
CA MET A 332 3.51 4.53 -7.10
C MET A 332 4.98 4.59 -6.68
N SER A 333 5.91 4.66 -7.63
CA SER A 333 7.34 4.76 -7.34
C SER A 333 7.67 6.03 -6.55
N TRP A 334 7.09 7.18 -6.93
CA TRP A 334 7.28 8.43 -6.20
C TRP A 334 6.66 8.41 -4.79
N LEU A 335 5.48 7.82 -4.62
CA LEU A 335 4.85 7.66 -3.30
C LEU A 335 5.71 6.77 -2.38
N ILE A 336 6.26 5.67 -2.89
CA ILE A 336 7.16 4.79 -2.13
C ILE A 336 8.43 5.56 -1.74
N LEU A 337 9.05 6.25 -2.70
CA LEU A 337 10.25 7.05 -2.46
C LEU A 337 10.02 8.13 -1.40
N ARG A 338 8.99 8.96 -1.56
CA ARG A 338 8.68 10.03 -0.60
C ARG A 338 8.22 9.50 0.75
N GLY A 339 7.53 8.37 0.79
CA GLY A 339 7.18 7.69 2.03
C GLY A 339 8.41 7.23 2.81
N ASN A 340 9.42 6.73 2.09
CA ASN A 340 10.69 6.28 2.66
C ASN A 340 11.57 7.40 3.20
N GLU A 341 11.41 8.61 2.67
CA GLU A 341 12.12 9.82 3.08
C GLU A 341 11.41 10.57 4.22
N GLN A 342 10.19 10.15 4.60
CA GLN A 342 9.52 10.75 5.75
C GLN A 342 10.36 10.50 7.00
N LYS A 343 10.48 11.54 7.84
CA LYS A 343 11.18 11.43 9.12
C LYS A 343 10.49 10.43 10.04
N ASP A 344 9.16 10.47 10.09
CA ASP A 344 8.37 9.63 10.99
C ASP A 344 7.02 9.21 10.36
N TRP A 345 6.29 8.33 11.06
CA TRP A 345 4.94 7.89 10.72
C TRP A 345 3.92 9.04 10.74
N PHE A 346 4.15 10.03 11.60
CA PHE A 346 3.32 11.22 11.76
C PHE A 346 4.00 12.44 11.11
N ALA A 347 3.18 13.39 10.65
CA ALA A 347 3.68 14.66 10.13
C ALA A 347 4.28 15.51 11.25
N CYS A 348 5.45 16.12 11.04
CA CYS A 348 5.95 17.15 11.96
C CYS A 348 5.23 18.48 11.72
N GLU A 349 4.53 18.99 12.73
CA GLU A 349 3.78 20.26 12.65
C GLU A 349 4.66 21.52 12.47
N THR A 350 5.98 21.40 12.67
CA THR A 350 6.90 22.54 12.85
C THR A 350 7.39 23.24 11.58
N TYR A 351 6.96 22.86 10.38
CA TYR A 351 7.46 23.45 9.13
C TYR A 351 6.38 23.92 8.16
N LEU A 352 5.32 24.57 8.66
CA LEU A 352 4.46 25.44 7.83
C LEU A 352 5.15 26.80 7.55
N VAL A 353 6.42 26.79 7.15
CA VAL A 353 7.04 27.96 6.53
C VAL A 353 7.08 27.67 5.04
N SER A 354 6.15 28.30 4.34
CA SER A 354 6.08 28.32 2.88
C SER A 354 7.37 28.91 2.33
N ASP A 355 8.26 28.05 1.82
CA ASP A 355 9.26 28.48 0.85
C ASP A 355 8.79 27.98 -0.52
N GLU A 356 7.94 28.78 -1.17
CA GLU A 356 7.48 28.59 -2.55
C GLU A 356 8.60 28.85 -3.59
N ARG A 357 9.87 28.96 -3.17
CA ARG A 357 10.97 29.27 -4.08
C ARG A 357 11.96 28.11 -4.17
N ASN A 358 12.20 27.69 -5.42
CA ASN A 358 13.20 26.73 -5.91
C ASN A 358 12.81 25.26 -6.08
N ILE A 359 11.66 24.99 -6.70
CA ILE A 359 11.39 23.67 -7.34
C ILE A 359 11.67 23.70 -8.87
N GLU A 360 11.81 24.87 -9.50
CA GLU A 360 12.03 24.96 -10.96
C GLU A 360 13.50 24.83 -11.41
N GLU A 361 14.49 24.94 -10.50
CA GLU A 361 15.91 25.07 -10.90
C GLU A 361 16.74 23.77 -10.91
N LYS A 362 16.17 22.59 -10.65
CA LYS A 362 16.96 21.32 -10.59
C LYS A 362 16.62 20.25 -11.64
N SER A 363 15.76 20.56 -12.60
CA SER A 363 15.35 19.58 -13.63
C SER A 363 15.43 20.17 -15.03
N SER A 364 16.62 20.61 -15.44
CA SER A 364 16.90 20.86 -16.84
C SER A 364 18.17 20.13 -17.24
N HIS A 365 18.12 19.52 -18.42
CA HIS A 365 19.14 18.82 -19.20
C HIS A 365 18.75 17.37 -19.51
N LEU A 366 17.76 17.22 -20.39
CA LEU A 366 17.66 16.12 -21.35
C LEU A 366 16.74 16.58 -22.48
N GLN A 367 17.33 16.91 -23.64
CA GLN A 367 16.57 17.11 -24.87
C GLN A 367 15.99 15.76 -25.28
N LEU A 368 14.68 15.60 -25.12
CA LEU A 368 13.94 14.47 -25.67
C LEU A 368 13.61 14.79 -27.12
N SER A 369 14.03 13.92 -28.03
CA SER A 369 13.55 13.93 -29.42
C SER A 369 12.03 13.81 -29.42
N THR A 370 11.33 14.70 -30.12
CA THR A 370 9.87 14.68 -30.28
C THR A 370 9.39 13.28 -30.68
N PRO A 371 8.66 12.55 -29.83
CA PRO A 371 8.05 11.28 -30.21
C PRO A 371 7.08 11.48 -31.37
N SER A 372 7.02 10.54 -32.32
CA SER A 372 6.03 10.56 -33.41
C SER A 372 4.59 10.70 -32.90
N THR A 373 4.34 10.20 -31.69
CA THR A 373 3.08 10.29 -30.93
C THR A 373 2.60 11.74 -30.73
N ILE A 374 3.50 12.72 -30.51
CA ILE A 374 3.11 14.12 -30.30
C ILE A 374 2.49 14.71 -31.57
N ARG A 375 3.12 14.48 -32.73
CA ARG A 375 2.60 14.98 -34.01
C ARG A 375 1.24 14.37 -34.34
N GLU A 376 1.06 13.09 -34.03
CA GLU A 376 -0.24 12.41 -34.19
C GLU A 376 -1.31 13.05 -33.30
N ILE A 377 -1.02 13.33 -32.03
CA ILE A 377 -1.96 13.98 -31.10
C ILE A 377 -2.42 15.35 -31.65
N LEU A 378 -1.48 16.21 -32.07
CA LEU A 378 -1.79 17.54 -32.59
C LEU A 378 -2.61 17.49 -33.88
N THR A 379 -2.31 16.52 -34.76
CA THR A 379 -3.08 16.35 -36.01
C THR A 379 -4.52 15.94 -35.71
N PHE A 380 -4.72 15.03 -34.76
CA PHE A 380 -6.06 14.61 -34.32
C PHE A 380 -6.82 15.71 -33.58
N GLU A 381 -6.13 16.57 -32.84
CA GLU A 381 -6.74 17.73 -32.19
C GLU A 381 -7.35 18.70 -33.20
N ASP A 382 -6.61 19.06 -34.26
CA ASP A 382 -7.11 19.95 -35.32
C ASP A 382 -8.40 19.40 -35.95
N GLU A 383 -8.44 18.10 -36.25
CA GLU A 383 -9.62 17.43 -36.77
C GLU A 383 -10.80 17.47 -35.78
N LEU A 384 -10.52 17.24 -34.49
CA LEU A 384 -11.53 17.24 -33.44
C LEU A 384 -12.10 18.64 -33.16
N LEU A 385 -11.27 19.69 -33.20
CA LEU A 385 -11.69 21.08 -33.06
C LEU A 385 -12.63 21.49 -34.20
N ILE A 386 -12.35 21.06 -35.44
CA ILE A 386 -13.23 21.29 -36.59
C ILE A 386 -14.60 20.63 -36.36
N LEU A 387 -14.62 19.38 -35.92
CA LEU A 387 -15.87 18.65 -35.65
C LEU A 387 -16.69 19.29 -34.52
N LEU A 388 -16.04 19.69 -33.43
CA LEU A 388 -16.71 20.38 -32.31
C LEU A 388 -17.28 21.74 -32.73
N TYR A 389 -16.54 22.50 -33.56
CA TYR A 389 -17.02 23.76 -34.12
C TYR A 389 -18.26 23.54 -35.01
N GLN A 390 -18.23 22.54 -35.90
CA GLN A 390 -19.36 22.17 -36.76
C GLN A 390 -20.60 21.76 -35.94
N ALA A 391 -20.43 20.96 -34.89
CA ALA A 391 -21.52 20.57 -33.99
C ALA A 391 -22.11 21.76 -33.21
N SER A 392 -21.25 22.67 -32.75
CA SER A 392 -21.70 23.87 -32.03
C SER A 392 -22.54 24.80 -32.93
N THR A 393 -22.19 24.89 -34.22
CA THR A 393 -22.84 25.78 -35.19
C THR A 393 -24.11 25.20 -35.80
N THR A 394 -24.14 23.90 -36.12
CA THR A 394 -25.37 23.21 -36.59
C THR A 394 -26.47 23.25 -35.54
N ARG A 395 -26.11 23.15 -34.25
CA ARG A 395 -27.07 23.28 -33.15
C ARG A 395 -27.66 24.68 -33.01
N ILE A 396 -26.88 25.73 -33.28
CA ILE A 396 -27.39 27.12 -33.34
C ILE A 396 -28.43 27.28 -34.45
N ARG A 397 -28.29 26.50 -35.54
CA ARG A 397 -29.19 26.55 -36.70
C ARG A 397 -30.40 25.62 -36.60
N GLY A 398 -30.49 24.78 -35.57
CA GLY A 398 -31.62 23.85 -35.36
C GLY A 398 -31.64 22.66 -36.33
N GLU A 399 -30.53 22.34 -36.98
CA GLU A 399 -30.43 21.27 -37.97
C GLU A 399 -30.22 19.90 -37.28
N TYR A 400 -31.12 18.94 -37.50
CA TYR A 400 -31.07 17.58 -36.92
C TYR A 400 -30.13 16.62 -37.70
N HIS A 401 -28.88 17.03 -37.94
CA HIS A 401 -27.81 16.16 -38.44
C HIS A 401 -26.98 15.53 -37.29
N ALA A 402 -27.59 15.41 -36.11
CA ALA A 402 -26.89 15.28 -34.83
C ALA A 402 -26.18 13.94 -34.60
N ASP A 403 -26.71 12.82 -35.11
CA ASP A 403 -26.21 11.49 -34.72
C ASP A 403 -24.90 11.09 -35.41
N ASP A 404 -24.73 11.39 -36.69
CA ASP A 404 -23.50 11.07 -37.44
C ASP A 404 -22.33 11.96 -36.98
N CYS A 405 -22.57 13.27 -36.86
CA CYS A 405 -21.56 14.22 -36.35
C CYS A 405 -21.14 13.87 -34.92
N ARG A 406 -22.09 13.50 -34.06
CA ARG A 406 -21.81 13.07 -32.69
C ARG A 406 -21.01 11.77 -32.64
N ALA A 407 -21.34 10.77 -33.46
CA ALA A 407 -20.57 9.53 -33.52
C ALA A 407 -19.11 9.78 -33.95
N ARG A 408 -18.91 10.65 -34.94
CA ARG A 408 -17.58 11.08 -35.39
C ARG A 408 -16.79 11.79 -34.30
N ILE A 409 -17.42 12.72 -33.56
CA ILE A 409 -16.79 13.39 -32.41
C ILE A 409 -16.38 12.36 -31.36
N ILE A 410 -17.27 11.45 -30.99
CA ILE A 410 -16.97 10.44 -29.95
C ILE A 410 -15.78 9.57 -30.35
N ASN A 411 -15.72 9.10 -31.60
CA ASN A 411 -14.63 8.27 -32.08
C ASN A 411 -13.31 9.03 -32.10
N ALA A 412 -13.27 10.23 -32.67
CA ALA A 412 -12.07 11.06 -32.73
C ALA A 412 -11.56 11.41 -31.33
N TYR A 413 -12.45 11.71 -30.37
CA TYR A 413 -12.08 11.99 -28.99
C TYR A 413 -11.49 10.78 -28.27
N LYS A 414 -12.01 9.56 -28.53
CA LYS A 414 -11.44 8.32 -27.98
C LYS A 414 -10.04 8.08 -28.51
N GLU A 415 -9.85 8.17 -29.83
CA GLU A 415 -8.54 7.98 -30.48
C GLU A 415 -7.51 9.00 -29.96
N HIS A 416 -7.91 10.28 -29.86
CA HIS A 416 -7.10 11.33 -29.26
C HIS A 416 -6.72 11.01 -27.80
N ASN A 417 -7.68 10.62 -26.96
CA ASN A 417 -7.40 10.28 -25.56
C ASN A 417 -6.49 9.06 -25.43
N ASP A 418 -6.65 8.06 -26.30
CA ASP A 418 -5.78 6.87 -26.32
C ASP A 418 -4.34 7.21 -26.73
N LEU A 419 -4.16 8.13 -27.69
CA LEU A 419 -2.84 8.68 -28.03
C LEU A 419 -2.22 9.44 -26.84
N ALA A 420 -3.00 10.31 -26.18
CA ALA A 420 -2.52 11.06 -25.02
C ALA A 420 -2.15 10.15 -23.83
N ARG A 421 -2.90 9.06 -23.59
CA ARG A 421 -2.55 8.06 -22.57
C ARG A 421 -1.27 7.31 -22.91
N ARG A 422 -1.09 6.93 -24.19
CA ARG A 422 0.17 6.31 -24.65
C ARG A 422 1.35 7.24 -24.42
N TYR A 423 1.21 8.51 -24.80
CA TYR A 423 2.24 9.52 -24.56
C TYR A 423 2.58 9.66 -23.07
N LEU A 424 1.58 9.72 -22.18
CA LEU A 424 1.81 9.75 -20.73
C LEU A 424 2.55 8.52 -20.21
N GLY A 425 2.30 7.34 -20.78
CA GLY A 425 3.01 6.11 -20.44
C GLY A 425 4.46 6.06 -20.95
N GLU A 426 4.79 6.85 -21.98
CA GLU A 426 6.14 6.97 -22.56
C GLU A 426 7.00 8.03 -21.86
N LEU A 427 6.40 8.90 -21.05
CA LEU A 427 7.13 9.96 -20.33
C LEU A 427 8.11 9.38 -19.30
N SER A 428 9.23 10.07 -19.11
CA SER A 428 10.22 9.72 -18.09
C SER A 428 9.73 10.05 -16.68
N MET A 429 10.19 9.26 -15.69
CA MET A 429 10.03 9.54 -14.26
C MET A 429 10.51 10.93 -13.81
N SER A 430 11.49 11.51 -14.52
CA SER A 430 11.98 12.86 -14.27
C SER A 430 10.95 13.95 -14.54
N ASP A 431 9.96 13.66 -15.40
CA ASP A 431 8.96 14.62 -15.88
C ASP A 431 7.61 14.44 -15.20
N VAL A 432 7.56 13.78 -14.04
CA VAL A 432 6.31 13.44 -13.34
C VAL A 432 5.40 14.65 -13.10
N ASN A 433 5.95 15.84 -12.82
CA ASN A 433 5.16 17.06 -12.62
C ASN A 433 4.46 17.51 -13.90
N HIS A 434 5.15 17.37 -15.03
CA HIS A 434 4.61 17.67 -16.34
C HIS A 434 3.59 16.61 -16.76
N ALA A 435 3.89 15.32 -16.53
CA ALA A 435 2.98 14.22 -16.76
C ALA A 435 1.67 14.37 -15.97
N MET A 436 1.75 14.74 -14.69
CA MET A 436 0.58 15.03 -13.84
C MET A 436 -0.24 16.23 -14.37
N HIS A 437 0.43 17.26 -14.89
CA HIS A 437 -0.26 18.40 -15.51
C HIS A 437 -1.04 17.98 -16.76
N ILE A 438 -0.39 17.25 -17.68
CA ILE A 438 -1.05 16.71 -18.87
C ILE A 438 -2.20 15.78 -18.48
N ARG A 439 -2.01 14.89 -17.50
CA ARG A 439 -3.07 13.98 -17.04
C ARG A 439 -4.26 14.73 -16.47
N THR A 440 -4.04 15.83 -15.75
CA THR A 440 -5.13 16.70 -15.25
C THR A 440 -5.95 17.31 -16.39
N LEU A 441 -5.27 17.78 -17.44
CA LEU A 441 -5.93 18.33 -18.63
C LEU A 441 -6.68 17.23 -19.43
N LEU A 442 -6.08 16.06 -19.56
CA LEU A 442 -6.69 14.90 -20.21
C LEU A 442 -7.96 14.44 -19.49
N ILE A 443 -7.98 14.45 -18.16
CA ILE A 443 -9.20 14.12 -17.39
C ILE A 443 -10.33 15.12 -17.68
N SER A 444 -10.00 16.40 -17.82
CA SER A 444 -10.99 17.42 -18.21
C SER A 444 -11.59 17.08 -19.58
N CYS A 445 -10.75 16.64 -20.51
CA CYS A 445 -11.18 16.17 -21.82
C CYS A 445 -12.05 14.90 -21.73
N GLU A 446 -11.69 13.91 -20.91
CA GLU A 446 -12.46 12.68 -20.67
C GLU A 446 -13.86 12.98 -20.09
N VAL A 447 -13.96 13.91 -19.14
CA VAL A 447 -15.24 14.36 -18.56
C VAL A 447 -16.12 15.06 -19.62
N SER A 448 -15.52 15.89 -20.49
CA SER A 448 -16.21 16.50 -21.63
C SER A 448 -16.73 15.45 -22.61
N LEU A 449 -15.91 14.45 -22.97
CA LEU A 449 -16.31 13.34 -23.85
C LEU A 449 -17.46 12.53 -23.25
N SER A 450 -17.39 12.20 -21.96
CA SER A 450 -18.46 11.47 -21.27
C SER A 450 -19.79 12.23 -21.38
N THR A 451 -19.75 13.54 -21.20
CA THR A 451 -20.93 14.42 -21.38
C THR A 451 -21.49 14.35 -22.80
N ILE A 452 -20.63 14.44 -23.82
CA ILE A 452 -21.06 14.40 -25.22
C ILE A 452 -21.60 13.01 -25.58
N SER A 453 -21.10 11.95 -24.94
CA SER A 453 -21.46 10.56 -25.17
C SER A 453 -22.76 10.12 -24.51
N ASP A 454 -23.24 10.85 -23.49
CA ASP A 454 -24.49 10.54 -22.79
C ASP A 454 -25.71 10.74 -23.70
N ARG A 455 -26.40 9.64 -24.07
CA ARG A 455 -27.56 9.68 -24.97
C ARG A 455 -28.81 10.26 -24.32
N THR A 456 -28.85 10.34 -22.99
CA THR A 456 -29.98 10.89 -22.24
C THR A 456 -29.92 12.42 -22.12
N PHE A 457 -28.75 13.00 -22.44
CA PHE A 457 -28.48 14.42 -22.34
C PHE A 457 -28.21 15.03 -23.73
N ILE A 458 -28.90 16.13 -24.05
CA ILE A 458 -28.67 16.85 -25.32
C ILE A 458 -27.67 17.99 -25.05
N PRO A 459 -26.38 17.92 -25.47
CA PRO A 459 -25.33 18.75 -24.86
C PRO A 459 -25.33 20.23 -25.31
N GLY A 460 -25.59 21.18 -24.40
CA GLY A 460 -25.70 22.60 -24.76
C GLY A 460 -24.45 23.18 -25.45
N LYS A 461 -24.60 24.35 -26.12
CA LYS A 461 -23.49 25.05 -26.82
C LYS A 461 -22.23 25.16 -25.95
N GLU A 462 -22.41 25.54 -24.68
CA GLU A 462 -21.32 25.67 -23.72
C GLU A 462 -20.52 24.37 -23.53
N VAL A 463 -21.16 23.20 -23.64
CA VAL A 463 -20.47 21.90 -23.51
C VAL A 463 -19.44 21.70 -24.62
N TYR A 464 -19.77 22.09 -25.85
CA TYR A 464 -18.83 22.00 -26.97
C TYR A 464 -17.72 23.05 -26.86
N LEU A 465 -18.04 24.26 -26.40
CA LEU A 465 -17.03 25.30 -26.17
C LEU A 465 -16.05 24.92 -25.05
N ASP A 466 -16.56 24.35 -23.96
CA ASP A 466 -15.73 23.83 -22.87
C ASP A 466 -14.85 22.68 -23.36
N ALA A 467 -15.38 21.76 -24.18
CA ALA A 467 -14.59 20.67 -24.77
C ALA A 467 -13.47 21.20 -25.68
N MET A 468 -13.75 22.21 -26.51
CA MET A 468 -12.72 22.87 -27.33
C MET A 468 -11.64 23.52 -26.46
N ARG A 469 -12.04 24.24 -25.39
CA ARG A 469 -11.08 24.85 -24.47
C ARG A 469 -10.17 23.80 -23.83
N CYS A 470 -10.73 22.68 -23.35
CA CYS A 470 -9.95 21.61 -22.73
C CYS A 470 -8.92 21.01 -23.70
N LEU A 471 -9.31 20.78 -24.96
CA LEU A 471 -8.40 20.26 -25.99
C LEU A 471 -7.25 21.23 -26.28
N THR A 472 -7.57 22.51 -26.50
CA THR A 472 -6.55 23.53 -26.76
C THR A 472 -5.59 23.72 -25.57
N GLU A 473 -6.08 23.61 -24.33
CA GLU A 473 -5.24 23.65 -23.15
C GLU A 473 -4.33 22.42 -23.05
N LEU A 474 -4.87 21.22 -23.31
CA LEU A 474 -4.11 19.97 -23.33
C LEU A 474 -3.01 20.00 -24.39
N ALA A 475 -3.32 20.45 -25.59
CA ALA A 475 -2.36 20.58 -26.68
C ALA A 475 -1.25 21.56 -26.36
N ARG A 476 -1.58 22.74 -25.83
CA ARG A 476 -0.58 23.69 -25.33
C ARG A 476 0.29 23.06 -24.22
N GLY A 477 -0.33 22.27 -23.35
CA GLY A 477 0.37 21.48 -22.34
C GLY A 477 1.38 20.53 -22.96
N ILE A 478 0.97 19.74 -23.95
CA ILE A 478 1.83 18.80 -24.68
C ILE A 478 2.93 19.54 -25.45
N ASP A 479 2.61 20.61 -26.19
CA ASP A 479 3.55 21.41 -26.97
C ASP A 479 4.62 22.10 -26.14
N SER A 480 4.34 22.41 -24.87
CA SER A 480 5.35 22.99 -23.97
C SER A 480 6.58 22.08 -23.76
N THR A 481 6.50 20.80 -24.15
CA THR A 481 7.65 19.88 -24.21
C THR A 481 8.57 20.07 -25.41
N LEU A 482 8.08 20.67 -26.50
CA LEU A 482 8.88 20.97 -27.68
C LEU A 482 9.78 22.21 -27.50
N LEU A 483 9.49 23.02 -26.49
CA LEU A 483 10.14 24.30 -26.21
C LEU A 483 11.15 24.23 -25.04
N ARG A 484 11.24 23.09 -24.35
CA ARG A 484 12.22 22.81 -23.28
C ARG A 484 13.27 21.85 -23.79
#